data_AF-A0A3C0JLH5-F1
#
_entry.id   AF-A0A3C0JLH5-F1
#
_cell.length_a   1.000
_cell.length_b   1.000
_cell.length_c   1.000
_cell.angle_alpha   90.00
_cell.angle_beta   90.00
_cell.angle_gamma   90.00
#
_symmetry.space_group_name_H-M   'P 1'
#
loop_
_entity.id
_entity.type
_entity.pdbx_description
1 polymer ?
#
loop_
_entity_poly.entity_id
_entity_poly.type
_entity_poly.pdbx_seq_one_letter_code
_entity_poly.pdbx_strand_id
1 'polypeptide(L)' 'MAMEPSFDRQAFLHLAKEAGLDIHSPHMDELFTYTSLVLNSLKSLHNYSVDGIEPDMAFSPPRD' A
#
# COMPACT_ATOMS: atom_id res chain seq x y z
N MET A 1 20.00 -4.54 -5.46
CA MET A 1 18.95 -4.17 -4.49
C MET A 1 17.96 -3.30 -5.25
N ALA A 2 16.71 -3.73 -5.40
CA ALA A 2 15.69 -2.88 -6.01
C ALA A 2 15.52 -1.64 -5.13
N MET A 3 15.59 -0.46 -5.74
CA MET A 3 15.37 0.78 -5.04
C MET A 3 13.89 0.84 -4.68
N GLU A 4 13.53 0.77 -3.40
CA GLU A 4 12.14 0.92 -2.99
C GLU A 4 11.64 2.28 -3.48
N PRO A 5 10.56 2.34 -4.28
CA PRO A 5 10.01 3.62 -4.70
C PRO A 5 9.59 4.39 -3.44
N SER A 6 10.06 5.63 -3.29
CA SER A 6 9.68 6.44 -2.14
C SER A 6 8.19 6.76 -2.23
N PHE A 7 7.44 6.44 -1.18
CA PHE A 7 6.05 6.85 -1.07
C PHE A 7 5.98 8.35 -0.74
N ASP A 8 5.91 9.16 -1.78
CA ASP A 8 5.78 10.61 -1.66
C ASP A 8 4.31 11.07 -1.83
N ARG A 9 4.08 12.37 -1.66
CA ARG A 9 2.74 12.95 -1.72
C ARG A 9 2.09 12.78 -3.10
N GLN A 10 2.86 12.73 -4.19
CA GLN A 10 2.31 12.56 -5.52
C GLN A 10 1.84 11.12 -5.74
N ALA A 11 2.64 10.14 -5.32
CA ALA A 11 2.26 8.73 -5.34
C ALA A 11 1.00 8.48 -4.49
N PHE A 12 0.92 9.10 -3.31
CA PHE A 12 -0.27 9.06 -2.47
C PHE A 12 -1.53 9.60 -3.18
N LEU A 13 -1.46 10.81 -3.75
CA LEU A 13 -2.62 11.41 -4.42
C LEU A 13 -3.06 10.62 -5.65
N HIS A 14 -2.10 10.03 -6.38
CA HIS A 14 -2.41 9.15 -7.50
C HIS A 14 -3.21 7.92 -7.04
N LEU A 15 -2.74 7.21 -6.00
CA LEU A 15 -3.43 6.04 -5.46
C LEU A 15 -4.78 6.40 -4.82
N ALA A 16 -4.86 7.53 -4.12
CA ALA A 16 -6.11 8.02 -3.55
C ALA A 16 -7.16 8.24 -4.65
N LYS A 17 -6.76 8.82 -5.79
CA LYS A 17 -7.63 8.99 -6.95
C LYS A 17 -8.08 7.65 -7.55
N GLU A 18 -7.16 6.69 -7.72
CA GLU A 18 -7.50 5.35 -8.24
C GLU A 18 -8.43 4.58 -7.29
N ALA A 19 -8.34 4.84 -5.98
CA ALA A 19 -9.28 4.32 -4.98
C ALA A 19 -10.64 5.05 -4.95
N GLY A 20 -10.84 6.07 -5.79
CA GLY A 20 -12.09 6.83 -5.89
C GLY A 20 -12.25 7.94 -4.85
N LEU A 21 -11.17 8.38 -4.20
CA LEU A 21 -11.22 9.48 -3.24
C LEU A 21 -11.18 10.85 -3.94
N ASP A 22 -11.84 11.84 -3.34
CA ASP A 22 -11.70 13.24 -3.73
C ASP A 22 -10.36 13.80 -3.23
N ILE A 23 -9.41 13.93 -4.16
CA ILE A 23 -8.07 14.46 -3.90
C ILE A 23 -8.04 15.96 -3.59
N HIS A 24 -9.14 16.68 -3.75
CA HIS A 24 -9.27 18.09 -3.39
C HIS A 24 -9.86 18.29 -1.99
N SER A 25 -10.21 17.20 -1.30
CA SER A 25 -10.67 17.25 0.08
C SER A 25 -9.62 17.86 1.02
N PRO A 26 -10.02 18.70 2.00
CA PRO A 26 -9.10 19.26 2.98
C PRO A 26 -8.45 18.21 3.89
N HIS A 27 -8.99 16.98 3.91
CA HIS A 27 -8.48 15.89 4.74
C HIS A 27 -7.33 15.10 4.11
N MET A 28 -6.91 15.42 2.88
CA MET A 28 -5.86 14.67 2.19
C MET A 28 -4.50 14.73 2.89
N ASP A 29 -4.17 15.83 3.56
CA ASP A 29 -2.90 15.94 4.29
C ASP A 29 -2.89 15.10 5.58
N GLU A 30 -4.01 15.03 6.28
CA GLU A 30 -4.19 14.15 7.44
C GLU A 30 -4.11 12.68 7.01
N LEU A 31 -4.82 12.32 5.93
CA LEU A 31 -4.81 10.96 5.38
C LEU A 31 -3.41 10.56 4.88
N PHE A 32 -2.67 11.47 4.23
CA PHE A 32 -1.29 11.23 3.81
C PHE A 32 -0.37 10.94 5.00
N THR A 33 -0.51 11.73 6.07
CA THR A 33 0.27 11.56 7.30
C THR A 33 -0.02 10.20 7.95
N TYR A 34 -1.30 9.85 8.08
CA TYR A 34 -1.72 8.57 8.63
C TYR A 34 -1.22 7.39 7.78
N THR A 35 -1.40 7.47 6.46
CA THR A 35 -0.95 6.42 5.52
C THR A 35 0.56 6.22 5.60
N SER A 36 1.33 7.30 5.68
CA SER A 36 2.79 7.25 5.84
C SER A 36 3.21 6.57 7.14
N LEU A 37 2.48 6.82 8.24
CA LEU A 37 2.73 6.17 9.53
C LEU A 37 2.44 4.67 9.46
N VAL A 38 1.32 4.27 8.85
CA VAL A 38 0.96 2.86 8.66
C VAL A 38 1.99 2.14 7.78
N LEU A 39 2.38 2.72 6.64
CA LEU A 39 3.39 2.12 5.77
C LEU A 39 4.74 1.95 6.49
N ASN A 40 5.13 2.94 7.30
CA ASN A 40 6.35 2.83 8.09
C ASN A 40 6.27 1.74 9.18
N SER A 41 5.11 1.51 9.80
CA SER A 41 4.97 0.43 10.80
C SER A 41 5.07 -0.96 10.17
N LEU A 42 4.63 -1.10 8.92
CA LEU A 42 4.71 -2.34 8.15
C LEU A 42 6.12 -2.70 7.68
N LYS A 43 7.10 -1.78 7.74
CA LYS A 43 8.50 -2.08 7.37
C LYS A 43 9.10 -3.23 8.18
N SER A 44 8.60 -3.45 9.39
CA SER A 44 8.98 -4.60 10.22
C SER A 44 8.71 -5.96 9.54
N LEU A 45 7.75 -6.02 8.60
CA LEU A 45 7.40 -7.23 7.86
C LEU A 45 8.52 -7.72 6.94
N HIS A 46 9.42 -6.84 6.48
CA HIS A 46 10.56 -7.24 5.64
C HIS A 46 11.55 -8.17 6.36
N ASN A 47 11.48 -8.26 7.69
CA ASN A 47 12.34 -9.15 8.47
C ASN A 47 11.85 -10.60 8.51
N TYR A 48 10.64 -10.88 8.03
CA TYR A 48 10.11 -12.23 7.98
C TYR A 48 10.49 -12.89 6.65
N SER A 49 11.12 -14.08 6.72
CA SER A 49 11.30 -14.90 5.52
C SER A 49 9.97 -15.56 5.16
N VAL A 50 9.64 -15.51 3.87
CA VAL A 50 8.50 -16.19 3.26
C VAL A 50 8.94 -17.27 2.26
N ASP A 51 10.22 -17.68 2.34
CA ASP A 51 10.79 -18.65 1.41
C ASP A 51 10.08 -20.00 1.54
N GLY A 52 9.58 -20.52 0.42
CA GLY A 52 8.83 -21.78 0.39
C GLY A 52 7.40 -21.70 0.94
N ILE A 53 6.90 -20.51 1.27
CA ILE A 53 5.50 -20.30 1.68
C ILE A 53 4.71 -19.78 0.47
N GLU A 54 3.73 -20.54 0.01
CA GLU A 54 2.77 -20.05 -0.99
C GLU A 54 1.77 -19.10 -0.30
N PRO A 55 1.52 -17.91 -0.88
CA PRO A 55 0.46 -17.04 -0.37
C PRO A 55 -0.89 -17.74 -0.54
N ASP A 56 -1.76 -17.59 0.45
CA ASP A 56 -3.10 -18.16 0.38
C ASP A 56 -3.90 -17.45 -0.73
N MET A 57 -4.05 -18.11 -1.87
CA MET A 57 -4.73 -17.57 -3.06
C MET A 57 -6.25 -17.67 -2.85
N ALA A 58 -6.79 -16.85 -1.94
CA ALA A 58 -8.22 -16.81 -1.60
C ALA A 58 -9.16 -16.43 -2.77
N PHE A 59 -8.60 -16.05 -3.93
CA PHE A 59 -9.31 -15.72 -5.16
C PHE A 59 -8.89 -16.64 -6.32
N SER A 60 -9.16 -17.93 -6.20
CA SER A 60 -9.33 -18.76 -7.40
C SER A 60 -10.81 -18.75 -7.76
N PRO A 61 -11.23 -18.05 -8.83
CA PRO A 61 -12.62 -18.18 -9.30
C PRO A 61 -12.90 -19.66 -9.60
N PRO A 62 -14.12 -20.16 -9.33
CA PRO A 62 -14.50 -21.53 -9.66
C PRO A 62 -14.19 -21.79 -11.14
N ARG A 63 -13.47 -22.87 -11.43
CA ARG A 63 -13.34 -23.36 -12.80
C ARG A 63 -14.59 -24.19 -13.09
N ASP A 64 -15.42 -23.70 -14.00
CA ASP A 64 -16.46 -24.51 -14.65
C ASP A 64 -15.86 -25.73 -15.36
#